data_AF-A0A534MM34-F1
#
_entry.id   AF-A0A534MM34-F1
#
_cell.length_a   1.000
_cell.length_b   1.000
_cell.length_c   1.000
_cell.angle_alpha   90.00
_cell.angle_beta   90.00
_cell.angle_gamma   90.00
#
_symmetry.space_group_name_H-M   'P 1'
#
loop_
_entity.id
_entity.type
_entity.pdbx_description
1 polymer ?
#
loop_
_entity_poly.entity_id
_entity_poly.type
_entity_poly.pdbx_seq_one_letter_code
_entity_poly.pdbx_strand_id
1 'polypeptide(L)'
;MVPEGGGPRIEPASLDLREHDREVLEFLSQDPSSQVAFQGLRRRLGIHPEQLSRALHRLADDNLVEHTDLGYRVTPRAMQVLSPGSLPSEEPGVIILQTYLPANLDLRGLVQGLRGAWIGPLRWYGLSEFADGMRLAWALEDDTIRLETFIRPGQLVVSAKVASPDRLDDAARLGHQLFQHIVREVSREPFSGISG
;
A
#
# COMPACT_ATOMS: atom_id res chain seq x y z
N MET A 1 15.50 -23.68 49.47
CA MET A 1 15.28 -24.24 48.13
C MET A 1 13.82 -23.98 47.81
N VAL A 2 13.53 -22.90 47.07
CA VAL A 2 12.17 -22.42 46.78
C VAL A 2 11.78 -22.98 45.41
N PRO A 3 10.62 -23.61 45.23
CA PRO A 3 10.18 -24.02 43.89
C PRO A 3 9.64 -22.78 43.18
N GLU A 4 10.27 -22.44 42.05
CA GLU A 4 9.78 -21.38 41.16
C GLU A 4 8.46 -21.82 40.52
N GLY A 5 7.41 -21.08 40.83
CA GLY A 5 6.13 -21.17 40.14
C GLY A 5 6.33 -20.74 38.69
N GLY A 6 6.32 -21.71 37.78
CA GLY A 6 6.22 -21.45 36.35
C GLY A 6 4.92 -20.70 36.06
N GLY A 7 5.04 -19.40 35.81
CA GLY A 7 3.96 -18.62 35.22
C GLY A 7 3.55 -19.23 33.89
N PRO A 8 2.28 -19.06 33.46
CA PRO A 8 1.81 -19.62 32.21
C PRO A 8 2.67 -19.06 31.07
N ARG A 9 3.43 -19.95 30.43
CA ARG A 9 4.05 -19.69 29.13
C ARG A 9 2.89 -19.41 28.18
N ILE A 10 2.73 -18.15 27.78
CA ILE A 10 1.81 -17.78 26.70
C ILE A 10 2.39 -18.46 25.44
N GLU A 11 1.89 -19.66 25.14
CA GLU A 11 2.10 -20.25 23.82
C GLU A 11 1.48 -19.29 22.81
N PRO A 12 2.18 -18.94 21.71
CA PRO A 12 1.56 -18.16 20.66
C PRO A 12 0.32 -18.93 20.23
N ALA A 13 -0.87 -18.36 20.44
CA ALA A 13 -2.11 -18.96 20.02
C ALA A 13 -1.96 -19.24 18.52
N SER A 14 -1.82 -20.52 18.16
CA SER A 14 -1.80 -20.94 16.78
C SER A 14 -3.20 -20.68 16.25
N LEU A 15 -3.42 -19.49 15.71
CA LEU A 15 -4.66 -19.17 15.02
C LEU A 15 -4.75 -20.15 13.85
N ASP A 16 -5.75 -21.02 13.88
CA ASP A 16 -6.07 -21.94 12.78
C ASP A 16 -6.68 -21.13 11.63
N LEU A 17 -5.83 -20.34 10.96
CA LEU A 17 -6.22 -19.50 9.85
C LEU A 17 -6.45 -20.39 8.63
N ARG A 18 -7.62 -20.18 8.00
CA ARG A 18 -7.91 -20.72 6.67
C ARG A 18 -6.88 -20.21 5.67
N GLU A 19 -6.68 -20.94 4.58
CA GLU A 19 -5.71 -20.62 3.53
C GLU A 19 -5.79 -19.15 3.09
N HIS A 20 -6.96 -18.68 2.65
CA HIS A 20 -7.17 -17.28 2.25
C HIS A 20 -7.02 -16.26 3.39
N ASP A 21 -7.29 -16.63 4.64
CA ASP A 21 -7.13 -15.73 5.78
C ASP A 21 -5.64 -15.49 6.03
N ARG A 22 -4.83 -16.55 5.91
CA ARG A 22 -3.36 -16.49 5.99
C ARG A 22 -2.78 -15.70 4.81
N GLU A 23 -3.21 -15.97 3.58
CA GLU A 23 -2.75 -15.25 2.38
C GLU A 23 -2.99 -13.73 2.49
N VAL A 24 -4.18 -13.32 2.91
CA VAL A 24 -4.51 -11.90 3.11
C VAL A 24 -3.63 -11.28 4.20
N LEU A 25 -3.48 -11.98 5.32
CA LEU A 25 -2.73 -11.50 6.47
C LEU A 25 -1.24 -11.35 6.15
N GLU A 26 -0.63 -12.36 5.53
CA GLU A 26 0.77 -12.33 5.09
C GLU A 26 1.02 -11.20 4.10
N PHE A 27 0.12 -11.00 3.13
CA PHE A 27 0.27 -9.93 2.14
C PHE A 27 0.22 -8.54 2.79
N LEU A 28 -0.78 -8.25 3.62
CA LEU A 28 -0.90 -6.94 4.27
C LEU A 28 0.25 -6.68 5.26
N SER A 29 0.83 -7.73 5.84
CA SER A 29 1.97 -7.60 6.74
C SER A 29 3.31 -7.34 6.07
N GLN A 30 3.40 -7.43 4.73
CA GLN A 30 4.61 -7.03 3.99
C GLN A 30 4.89 -5.52 4.11
N ASP A 31 3.83 -4.70 4.15
CA ASP A 31 3.92 -3.28 4.47
C ASP A 31 2.81 -2.93 5.49
N PRO A 32 3.07 -3.05 6.80
CA PRO A 32 2.07 -2.80 7.84
C PRO A 32 1.54 -1.35 7.87
N SER A 33 2.27 -0.42 7.25
CA SER A 33 1.84 0.98 7.10
C SER A 33 0.88 1.18 5.92
N SER A 34 0.72 0.16 5.07
CA SER A 34 -0.11 0.21 3.87
C SER A 34 -1.59 0.00 4.17
N GLN A 35 -2.39 0.78 3.48
CA GLN A 35 -3.83 0.69 3.38
C GLN A 35 -4.17 0.31 1.94
N VAL A 36 -4.58 -0.94 1.74
CA VAL A 36 -4.81 -1.50 0.41
C VAL A 36 -6.31 -1.56 0.14
N ALA A 37 -6.74 -1.05 -1.02
CA ALA A 37 -8.14 -1.10 -1.40
C ALA A 37 -8.60 -2.55 -1.64
N PHE A 38 -9.90 -2.83 -1.43
CA PHE A 38 -10.49 -4.16 -1.69
C PHE A 38 -10.11 -4.71 -3.07
N GLN A 39 -10.21 -3.87 -4.10
CA GLN A 39 -9.87 -4.27 -5.47
C GLN A 39 -8.36 -4.48 -5.66
N GLY A 40 -7.50 -3.80 -4.88
CA GLY A 40 -6.06 -4.07 -4.84
C GLY A 40 -5.78 -5.47 -4.30
N LEU A 41 -6.35 -5.79 -3.13
CA LEU A 41 -6.24 -7.12 -2.50
C LEU A 41 -6.76 -8.23 -3.42
N ARG A 42 -7.94 -8.05 -4.00
CA ARG A 42 -8.57 -9.04 -4.89
C ARG A 42 -7.68 -9.39 -6.07
N ARG A 43 -7.10 -8.38 -6.72
CA ARG A 43 -6.23 -8.57 -7.88
C ARG A 43 -4.93 -9.26 -7.48
N ARG A 44 -4.31 -8.77 -6.41
CA ARG A 44 -3.01 -9.25 -5.95
C ARG A 44 -3.03 -10.70 -5.49
N LEU A 45 -4.12 -11.09 -4.82
CA LEU A 45 -4.26 -12.44 -4.26
C LEU A 45 -4.99 -13.40 -5.21
N GLY A 46 -5.63 -12.90 -6.27
CA GLY A 46 -6.44 -13.72 -7.19
C GLY A 46 -7.69 -14.34 -6.56
N ILE A 47 -8.05 -13.95 -5.33
CA ILE A 47 -9.18 -14.51 -4.57
C ILE A 47 -10.52 -13.97 -5.11
N HIS A 48 -11.54 -14.82 -5.19
CA HIS A 48 -12.89 -14.41 -5.59
C HIS A 48 -13.47 -13.34 -4.63
N PRO A 49 -14.20 -12.30 -5.11
CA PRO A 49 -14.69 -11.20 -4.26
C PRO A 49 -15.40 -11.66 -2.98
N GLU A 50 -16.31 -12.62 -3.08
CA GLU A 50 -17.03 -13.13 -1.92
C GLU A 50 -16.12 -13.85 -0.91
N GLN A 51 -15.11 -14.58 -1.38
CA GLN A 51 -14.17 -15.29 -0.52
C GLN A 51 -13.26 -14.30 0.20
N LEU A 52 -12.78 -13.28 -0.51
CA LEU A 52 -11.98 -12.19 0.07
C LEU A 52 -12.79 -11.40 1.10
N SER A 53 -14.04 -11.05 0.79
CA SER A 53 -14.93 -10.37 1.74
C SER A 53 -15.12 -11.20 3.01
N ARG A 54 -15.37 -12.50 2.89
CA ARG A 54 -15.49 -13.41 4.03
C ARG A 54 -14.18 -13.53 4.83
N ALA A 55 -13.03 -13.56 4.17
CA ALA A 55 -11.72 -13.62 4.83
C ALA A 55 -11.44 -12.33 5.62
N LEU A 56 -11.62 -11.16 4.99
CA LEU A 56 -11.43 -9.86 5.63
C LEU A 56 -12.37 -9.65 6.82
N HIS A 57 -13.62 -10.11 6.74
CA HIS A 57 -14.56 -10.03 7.85
C HIS A 57 -14.08 -10.85 9.05
N ARG A 58 -13.68 -12.11 8.84
CA ARG A 58 -13.14 -12.96 9.93
C ARG A 58 -11.88 -12.39 10.55
N LEU A 59 -10.93 -11.94 9.72
CA LEU A 59 -9.70 -11.31 10.20
C LEU A 59 -9.98 -10.02 10.99
N ALA A 60 -11.04 -9.29 10.63
CA ALA A 60 -11.49 -8.13 11.40
C ALA A 60 -12.14 -8.52 12.73
N ASP A 61 -12.97 -9.55 12.75
CA ASP A 61 -13.56 -10.10 13.99
C ASP A 61 -12.48 -10.55 14.99
N ASP A 62 -11.38 -11.11 14.48
CA ASP A 62 -10.22 -11.52 15.28
C ASP A 62 -9.24 -10.37 15.64
N ASN A 63 -9.57 -9.14 15.23
CA ASN A 63 -8.74 -7.94 15.39
C ASN A 63 -7.34 -8.09 14.78
N LEU A 64 -7.22 -8.77 13.64
CA LEU A 64 -5.98 -8.97 12.88
C LEU A 64 -5.88 -7.99 11.70
N VAL A 65 -7.02 -7.64 11.12
CA VAL A 65 -7.13 -6.64 10.05
C VAL A 65 -8.13 -5.58 10.47
N GLU A 66 -7.90 -4.33 10.08
CA GLU A 66 -8.89 -3.26 10.23
C GLU A 66 -9.29 -2.70 8.87
N HIS A 67 -10.58 -2.41 8.74
CA HIS A 67 -11.12 -1.65 7.61
C HIS A 67 -11.11 -0.17 7.97
N THR A 68 -10.35 0.62 7.22
CA THR A 68 -10.28 2.06 7.34
C THR A 68 -11.07 2.70 6.22
N ASP A 69 -11.25 4.02 6.29
CA ASP A 69 -11.81 4.76 5.16
C ASP A 69 -10.97 4.58 3.90
N LEU A 70 -9.67 4.26 3.97
CA LEU A 70 -8.72 4.21 2.86
C LEU A 70 -8.50 2.79 2.30
N GLY A 71 -8.95 1.75 3.00
CA GLY A 71 -8.79 0.35 2.59
C GLY A 71 -8.68 -0.58 3.78
N TYR A 72 -7.86 -1.63 3.64
CA TYR A 72 -7.59 -2.59 4.70
C TYR A 72 -6.12 -2.54 5.08
N ARG A 73 -5.83 -2.66 6.37
CA ARG A 73 -4.46 -2.77 6.90
C ARG A 73 -4.40 -3.77 8.05
N VAL A 74 -3.20 -4.25 8.37
CA VAL A 74 -2.99 -5.13 9.52
C VAL A 74 -2.93 -4.33 10.82
N THR A 75 -3.42 -4.95 11.90
CA THR A 75 -3.37 -4.37 13.25
C THR A 75 -2.04 -4.69 13.94
N PRO A 76 -1.69 -3.98 15.02
CA PRO A 76 -0.54 -4.36 15.86
C PRO A 76 -0.64 -5.79 16.42
N ARG A 77 -1.86 -6.32 16.61
CA ARG A 77 -2.10 -7.69 17.08
C ARG A 77 -1.71 -8.72 16.02
N ALA A 78 -2.02 -8.47 14.74
CA ALA A 78 -1.57 -9.34 13.66
C ALA A 78 -0.05 -9.50 13.62
N MET A 79 0.68 -8.42 13.86
CA MET A 79 2.15 -8.45 13.88
C MET A 79 2.74 -9.26 15.06
N GLN A 80 1.97 -9.49 16.13
CA GLN A 80 2.37 -10.35 17.25
C GLN A 80 2.10 -11.83 16.98
N VAL A 81 1.10 -12.11 16.14
CA VAL A 81 0.71 -13.48 15.74
C VAL A 81 1.61 -14.00 14.63
N LEU A 82 2.01 -13.14 13.70
CA LEU A 82 2.92 -13.49 12.63
C LEU A 82 4.36 -13.58 13.14
N SER A 83 5.06 -14.65 12.80
CA SER A 83 6.49 -14.76 13.08
C SER A 83 7.26 -13.86 12.11
N PRO A 84 8.03 -12.86 12.59
CA PRO A 84 8.66 -11.83 11.74
C PRO A 84 9.77 -12.33 10.80
N GLY A 85 10.07 -13.64 10.80
CA GLY A 85 11.18 -14.23 10.02
C GLY A 85 10.81 -14.73 8.62
N SER A 86 9.54 -14.70 8.22
CA SER A 86 9.05 -15.37 6.99
C SER A 86 8.56 -14.42 5.91
N LEU A 87 8.42 -13.13 6.20
CA LEU A 87 7.83 -12.18 5.27
C LEU A 87 8.91 -11.70 4.30
N PRO A 88 8.79 -11.98 2.99
CA PRO A 88 9.73 -11.44 2.02
C PRO A 88 9.67 -9.91 2.05
N SER A 89 10.84 -9.28 2.21
CA SER A 89 10.98 -7.83 2.09
C SER A 89 10.64 -7.45 0.66
N GLU A 90 9.71 -6.51 0.47
CA GLU A 90 9.29 -6.09 -0.86
C GLU A 90 10.49 -5.50 -1.63
N GLU A 91 10.82 -6.07 -2.80
CA GLU A 91 11.96 -5.58 -3.58
C GLU A 91 11.74 -4.14 -4.04
N PRO A 92 12.75 -3.26 -3.95
CA PRO A 92 12.61 -1.88 -4.42
C PRO A 92 12.38 -1.86 -5.94
N GLY A 93 11.38 -1.09 -6.37
CA GLY A 93 11.10 -0.87 -7.79
C GLY A 93 12.17 -0.01 -8.48
N VAL A 94 12.19 -0.06 -9.81
CA VAL A 94 13.06 0.79 -10.66
C VAL A 94 12.52 2.21 -10.70
N ILE A 95 13.35 3.22 -10.47
CA ILE A 95 12.94 4.62 -10.58
C ILE A 95 12.68 4.97 -12.05
N ILE A 96 11.47 5.42 -12.34
CA ILE A 96 11.07 5.92 -13.66
C ILE A 96 11.33 7.42 -13.77
N LEU A 97 10.97 8.16 -12.72
CA LEU A 97 11.10 9.61 -12.68
C LEU A 97 11.32 10.09 -11.26
N GLN A 98 12.15 11.11 -11.11
CA GLN A 98 12.32 11.85 -9.86
C GLN A 98 12.32 13.34 -10.16
N THR A 99 11.55 14.10 -9.39
CA THR A 99 11.38 15.54 -9.58
C THR A 99 11.11 16.26 -8.25
N TYR A 100 11.08 17.58 -8.32
CA TYR A 100 10.77 18.47 -7.21
C TYR A 100 9.30 18.90 -7.26
N LEU A 101 8.66 18.92 -6.09
CA LEU A 101 7.36 19.57 -5.86
C LEU A 101 7.55 20.77 -4.93
N PRO A 102 6.66 21.77 -4.94
CA PRO A 102 6.71 22.85 -3.95
C PRO A 102 6.72 22.29 -2.51
N ALA A 103 7.60 22.82 -1.66
CA ALA A 103 7.74 22.32 -0.29
C ALA A 103 6.52 22.64 0.60
N ASN A 104 5.74 23.65 0.22
CA ASN A 104 4.51 24.10 0.89
C ASN A 104 3.23 23.43 0.35
N LEU A 105 3.36 22.41 -0.49
CA LEU A 105 2.24 21.63 -1.02
C LEU A 105 1.40 21.04 0.13
N ASP A 106 0.07 21.16 0.05
CA ASP A 106 -0.81 20.37 0.92
C ASP A 106 -0.81 18.92 0.45
N LEU A 107 0.09 18.13 1.05
CA LEU A 107 0.23 16.71 0.75
C LEU A 107 -1.08 15.95 0.99
N ARG A 108 -1.84 16.31 2.03
CA ARG A 108 -3.09 15.62 2.35
C ARG A 108 -4.14 15.93 1.30
N GLY A 109 -4.30 17.20 0.93
CA GLY A 109 -5.20 17.63 -0.15
C GLY A 109 -4.89 16.92 -1.47
N LEU A 110 -3.61 16.88 -1.86
CA LEU A 110 -3.16 16.16 -3.05
C LEU A 110 -3.53 14.67 -2.99
N VAL A 111 -3.23 13.98 -1.89
CA VAL A 111 -3.55 12.56 -1.74
C VAL A 111 -5.05 12.30 -1.81
N GLN A 112 -5.89 13.18 -1.24
CA GLN A 112 -7.35 13.05 -1.36
C GLN A 112 -7.81 13.18 -2.82
N GLY A 113 -7.21 14.08 -3.61
CA GLY A 113 -7.52 14.22 -5.04
C GLY A 113 -7.09 13.03 -5.91
N LEU A 114 -5.98 12.38 -5.54
CA LEU A 114 -5.42 11.24 -6.27
C LEU A 114 -6.04 9.89 -5.87
N ARG A 115 -6.59 9.82 -4.66
CA ARG A 115 -7.12 8.59 -4.09
C ARG A 115 -8.26 8.04 -4.95
N GLY A 116 -8.18 6.75 -5.26
CA GLY A 116 -9.21 6.06 -6.05
C GLY A 116 -9.18 6.40 -7.55
N ALA A 117 -8.33 7.33 -7.98
CA ALA A 117 -8.23 7.75 -9.36
C ALA A 117 -7.72 6.62 -10.26
N TRP A 118 -8.28 6.54 -11.47
CA TRP A 118 -7.78 5.70 -12.54
C TRP A 118 -6.96 6.57 -13.49
N ILE A 119 -5.82 6.04 -13.94
CA ILE A 119 -4.87 6.77 -14.78
C ILE A 119 -4.58 5.90 -16.00
N GLY A 120 -5.35 6.14 -17.06
CA GLY A 120 -5.37 5.23 -18.21
C GLY A 120 -5.72 3.80 -17.75
N PRO A 121 -4.87 2.79 -18.02
CA PRO A 121 -5.12 1.42 -17.57
C PRO A 121 -4.74 1.16 -16.11
N LEU A 122 -4.05 2.10 -15.45
CA LEU A 122 -3.63 1.97 -14.05
C LEU A 122 -4.83 2.15 -13.12
N ARG A 123 -5.05 1.17 -12.25
CA ARG A 123 -6.10 1.19 -11.24
C ARG A 123 -5.51 1.42 -9.87
N TRP A 124 -6.16 2.30 -9.11
CA TRP A 124 -5.82 2.57 -7.71
C TRP A 124 -5.58 1.28 -6.93
N TYR A 125 -4.45 1.21 -6.22
CA TYR A 125 -4.05 0.03 -5.46
C TYR A 125 -4.14 0.29 -3.96
N GLY A 126 -3.52 1.37 -3.49
CA GLY A 126 -3.48 1.70 -2.08
C GLY A 126 -2.52 2.84 -1.78
N LEU A 127 -2.34 3.12 -0.50
CA LEU A 127 -1.38 4.10 0.00
C LEU A 127 -0.74 3.62 1.30
N SER A 128 0.45 4.13 1.59
CA SER A 128 1.13 3.93 2.87
C SER A 128 1.59 5.30 3.40
N GLU A 129 1.39 5.55 4.70
CA GLU A 129 1.84 6.79 5.35
C GLU A 129 3.15 6.55 6.12
N PHE A 130 4.11 7.43 5.91
CA PHE A 130 5.41 7.43 6.59
C PHE A 130 5.61 8.73 7.34
N ALA A 131 6.58 8.77 8.25
CA ALA A 131 6.88 9.96 9.04
C ALA A 131 7.28 11.17 8.16
N ASP A 132 7.90 10.93 7.01
CA ASP A 132 8.42 11.96 6.11
C ASP A 132 7.65 12.10 4.80
N GLY A 133 6.60 11.32 4.55
CA GLY A 133 5.88 11.36 3.28
C GLY A 133 4.80 10.30 3.13
N MET A 134 4.26 10.21 1.92
CA MET A 134 3.22 9.25 1.56
C MET A 134 3.62 8.47 0.32
N ARG A 135 3.39 7.16 0.34
CA ARG A 135 3.46 6.31 -0.85
C ARG A 135 2.07 6.08 -1.37
N LEU A 136 1.85 6.26 -2.66
CA LEU A 136 0.61 5.89 -3.35
C LEU A 136 0.93 4.88 -4.42
N ALA A 137 0.02 3.94 -4.69
CA ALA A 137 0.25 2.88 -5.65
C ALA A 137 -0.92 2.71 -6.62
N TRP A 138 -0.57 2.41 -7.87
CA TRP A 138 -1.48 1.98 -8.90
C TRP A 138 -0.91 0.77 -9.63
N ALA A 139 -1.77 -0.13 -10.10
CA ALA A 139 -1.34 -1.31 -10.84
C ALA A 139 -2.28 -1.59 -12.01
N LEU A 140 -1.75 -2.27 -13.04
CA LEU A 140 -2.57 -2.86 -14.10
C LEU A 140 -3.52 -3.92 -13.53
N GLU A 141 -4.52 -4.31 -14.32
CA GLU A 141 -5.46 -5.36 -13.91
C GLU A 141 -4.79 -6.74 -13.81
N ASP A 142 -3.78 -6.99 -14.63
CA ASP A 142 -3.00 -8.24 -14.69
C ASP A 142 -1.78 -8.26 -13.75
N ASP A 143 -1.60 -7.22 -12.91
CA ASP A 143 -0.47 -7.02 -12.00
C ASP A 143 0.92 -7.04 -12.68
N THR A 144 0.99 -6.95 -14.01
CA THR A 144 2.28 -7.00 -14.75
C THR A 144 3.13 -5.75 -14.55
N ILE A 145 2.48 -4.63 -14.22
CA ILE A 145 3.12 -3.36 -13.88
C ILE A 145 2.40 -2.76 -12.68
N ARG A 146 3.17 -2.46 -11.62
CA ARG A 146 2.76 -1.62 -10.49
C ARG A 146 3.64 -0.37 -10.47
N LEU A 147 3.00 0.79 -10.40
CA LEU A 147 3.67 2.07 -10.20
C LEU A 147 3.42 2.56 -8.78
N GLU A 148 4.48 3.05 -8.16
CA GLU A 148 4.46 3.63 -6.83
C GLU A 148 4.98 5.06 -6.91
N THR A 149 4.32 5.97 -6.20
CA THR A 149 4.79 7.34 -6.05
C THR A 149 5.06 7.62 -4.60
N PHE A 150 6.30 7.99 -4.29
CA PHE A 150 6.64 8.52 -2.97
C PHE A 150 6.66 10.04 -3.04
N ILE A 151 5.80 10.66 -2.25
CA ILE A 151 5.60 12.11 -2.21
C ILE A 151 5.95 12.61 -0.82
N ARG A 152 6.83 13.61 -0.77
CA ARG A 152 7.17 14.33 0.44
C ARG A 152 7.43 15.80 0.14
N PRO A 153 7.52 16.68 1.15
CA PRO A 153 7.87 18.07 0.91
C PRO A 153 9.13 18.20 0.04
N GLY A 154 9.01 18.90 -1.08
CA GLY A 154 10.13 19.12 -1.99
C GLY A 154 10.39 18.00 -3.00
N GLN A 155 9.72 16.85 -2.94
CA GLN A 155 10.12 15.70 -3.76
C GLN A 155 8.97 14.78 -4.16
N LEU A 156 9.02 14.34 -5.41
CA LEU A 156 8.21 13.26 -5.96
C LEU A 156 9.11 12.25 -6.65
N VAL A 157 8.98 10.99 -6.28
CA VAL A 157 9.62 9.86 -6.95
C VAL A 157 8.54 8.95 -7.49
N VAL A 158 8.62 8.58 -8.77
CA VAL A 158 7.79 7.55 -9.40
C VAL A 158 8.68 6.34 -9.67
N SER A 159 8.35 5.20 -9.10
CA SER A 159 9.01 3.91 -9.33
C SER A 159 8.06 2.89 -9.93
N ALA A 160 8.62 1.88 -10.58
CA ALA A 160 7.89 0.78 -11.19
C ALA A 160 8.41 -0.56 -10.68
N LYS A 161 7.47 -1.46 -10.38
CA LYS A 161 7.70 -2.89 -10.25
C LYS A 161 7.11 -3.54 -11.49
N VAL A 162 7.93 -4.29 -12.21
CA VAL A 162 7.55 -4.95 -13.47
C VAL A 162 7.72 -6.45 -13.34
N ALA A 163 6.80 -7.22 -13.91
CA ALA A 163 6.88 -8.69 -13.91
C ALA A 163 8.08 -9.21 -14.73
N SER A 164 8.52 -8.44 -15.72
CA SER A 164 9.66 -8.77 -16.57
C SER A 164 10.32 -7.51 -17.16
N PRO A 165 11.64 -7.53 -17.46
CA PRO A 165 12.37 -6.34 -17.91
C PRO A 165 11.88 -5.72 -19.22
N ASP A 166 11.28 -6.51 -20.12
CA ASP A 166 10.69 -6.04 -21.39
C ASP A 166 9.49 -5.10 -21.20
N ARG A 167 8.88 -5.08 -20.00
CA ARG A 167 7.78 -4.19 -19.65
C ARG A 167 8.23 -2.80 -19.17
N LEU A 168 9.54 -2.55 -19.06
CA LEU A 168 10.07 -1.27 -18.56
C LEU A 168 9.67 -0.07 -19.42
N ASP A 169 9.65 -0.23 -20.75
CA ASP A 169 9.25 0.85 -21.65
C ASP A 169 7.77 1.23 -21.47
N ASP A 170 6.90 0.24 -21.27
CA ASP A 170 5.49 0.48 -20.94
C ASP A 170 5.34 1.14 -19.58
N ALA A 171 6.09 0.65 -18.57
CA ALA A 171 6.09 1.22 -17.23
C ALA A 171 6.56 2.68 -17.25
N ALA A 172 7.55 3.02 -18.07
CA ALA A 172 8.01 4.39 -18.25
C ALA A 172 6.93 5.29 -18.87
N ARG A 173 6.24 4.83 -19.92
CA ARG A 173 5.10 5.57 -20.52
C ARG A 173 3.98 5.82 -19.51
N LEU A 174 3.60 4.78 -18.77
CA LEU A 174 2.59 4.86 -17.72
C LEU A 174 3.02 5.76 -16.55
N GLY A 175 4.30 5.72 -16.17
CA GLY A 175 4.88 6.60 -15.14
C GLY A 175 4.83 8.07 -15.51
N HIS A 176 5.08 8.41 -16.78
CA HIS A 176 4.90 9.78 -17.26
C HIS A 176 3.43 10.22 -17.26
N GLN A 177 2.49 9.33 -17.62
CA GLN A 177 1.05 9.63 -17.55
C GLN A 177 0.60 9.87 -16.10
N LEU A 178 1.06 9.04 -15.17
CA LEU A 178 0.84 9.20 -13.72
C LEU A 178 1.40 10.53 -13.23
N PHE A 179 2.65 10.86 -13.58
CA PHE A 179 3.25 12.15 -13.26
C PHE A 179 2.43 13.33 -13.79
N GLN A 180 1.98 13.30 -15.05
CA GLN A 180 1.13 14.35 -15.61
C GLN A 180 -0.18 14.53 -14.84
N HIS A 181 -0.79 13.44 -14.37
CA HIS A 181 -1.99 13.49 -13.55
C HIS A 181 -1.70 14.15 -12.18
N ILE A 182 -0.61 13.76 -11.53
CA ILE A 182 -0.19 14.35 -10.25
C ILE A 182 0.07 15.85 -10.37
N VAL A 183 0.81 16.28 -11.39
CA VAL A 183 1.10 17.72 -11.60
C VAL A 183 -0.17 18.53 -11.85
N ARG A 184 -1.15 17.98 -12.56
CA ARG A 184 -2.45 18.63 -12.75
C ARG A 184 -3.18 18.80 -11.42
N GLU A 185 -3.13 17.80 -10.56
CA GLU A 185 -3.76 17.87 -9.23
C GLU A 185 -3.05 18.91 -8.35
N VAL A 186 -1.72 18.93 -8.34
CA VAL A 186 -0.92 19.96 -7.66
C VAL A 186 -1.27 21.36 -8.16
N SER A 187 -1.53 21.52 -9.45
CA SER A 187 -1.84 22.82 -10.07
C SER A 187 -3.28 23.29 -9.84
N ARG A 188 -4.17 22.44 -9.30
CA ARG A 188 -5.55 22.83 -8.97
C ARG A 188 -5.64 23.65 -7.69
N GLU A 189 -4.62 23.59 -6.83
CA GLU A 189 -4.52 24.49 -5.70
C GLU A 189 -4.24 25.91 -6.19
N PRO A 190 -5.04 26.91 -5.79
CA PRO A 190 -4.78 28.29 -6.19
C PRO A 190 -3.41 28.70 -5.67
N PHE A 191 -2.51 29.06 -6.60
CA PHE A 191 -1.25 29.72 -6.31
C PHE A 191 -1.50 30.93 -5.41
N SER A 192 -1.32 30.77 -4.10
CA SER A 192 -1.38 31.85 -3.14
C SER A 192 -0.01 32.52 -3.11
N GLY A 193 0.18 33.49 -3.99
CA GLY A 193 1.28 34.46 -3.89
C GLY A 193 2.25 34.47 -5.07
N ILE A 194 1.90 35.27 -6.08
CA ILE A 194 2.79 36.31 -6.58
C ILE A 194 1.92 37.55 -6.75
N SER A 195 1.63 38.24 -5.63
CA SER A 195 1.24 39.64 -5.72
C SER A 195 2.53 40.38 -6.10
N GLY A 196 2.57 40.88 -7.34
CA GLY A 196 3.65 41.75 -7.82
C GLY A 196 3.69 43.10 -7.13
#